data_AF-A0A534WDD5-F1
#
_entry.id   AF-A0A534WDD5-F1
#
_cell.length_a   1.000
_cell.length_b   1.000
_cell.length_c   1.000
_cell.angle_alpha   90.00
_cell.angle_beta   90.00
_cell.angle_gamma   90.00
#
_symmetry.space_group_name_H-M   'P 1'
#
loop_
_entity.id
_entity.type
_entity.pdbx_description
1 polymer ?
#
loop_
_entity_poly.entity_id
_entity_poly.type
_entity_poly.pdbx_seq_one_letter_code
_entity_poly.pdbx_strand_id
1 'polypeptide(L)'
;VRYKTLAFTISSAGCGIAGALFVHFLQLASPELGLILQTGLVISMVVIGGMGTVTGPLVGALLMEVAAEALREVGVRHLLVFSAMVILVGRFFREGLMGAVARLRRGPRLVAQRTSSDAERLA
;
A
#
# COMPACT_ATOMS: atom_id res chain seq x y z
N VAL A 1 11.87 13.44 14.73
CA VAL A 1 11.76 14.12 13.42
C VAL A 1 12.94 13.80 12.51
N ARG A 2 14.20 14.02 12.96
CA ARG A 2 15.43 13.75 12.17
C ARG A 2 15.54 12.36 11.53
N TYR A 3 15.19 11.30 12.27
CA TYR A 3 15.17 9.93 11.73
C TYR A 3 14.12 9.71 10.64
N LYS A 4 12.93 10.31 10.78
CA LYS A 4 11.86 10.21 9.78
C LYS A 4 12.23 10.96 8.50
N THR A 5 12.85 12.14 8.62
CA THR A 5 13.31 12.91 7.46
C THR A 5 14.45 12.21 6.74
N LEU A 6 15.43 11.62 7.45
CA LEU A 6 16.49 10.84 6.81
C LEU A 6 15.94 9.61 6.07
N ALA A 7 15.04 8.85 6.70
CA ALA A 7 14.39 7.71 6.06
C ALA A 7 13.60 8.12 4.80
N PHE A 8 12.88 9.25 4.87
CA PHE A 8 12.16 9.80 3.72
C PHE A 8 13.10 10.25 2.60
N THR A 9 14.19 10.95 2.92
CA THR A 9 15.17 11.43 1.94
C THR A 9 15.84 10.26 1.23
N ILE A 10 16.29 9.24 1.97
CA ILE A 10 16.94 8.05 1.40
C ILE A 10 15.96 7.30 0.48
N SER A 11 14.71 7.10 0.93
CA SER A 11 13.69 6.42 0.12
C SER A 11 13.35 7.20 -1.14
N SER A 12 13.18 8.52 -1.04
CA SER A 12 12.85 9.40 -2.16
C SER A 12 14.00 9.50 -3.18
N ALA A 13 15.24 9.52 -2.71
CA ALA A 13 16.42 9.48 -3.58
C ALA A 13 16.46 8.19 -4.40
N GLY A 14 16.18 7.04 -3.77
CA GLY A 14 16.06 5.75 -4.47
C GLY A 14 14.97 5.75 -5.55
N CYS A 15 13.76 6.23 -5.21
CA CYS A 15 12.66 6.36 -6.18
C CYS A 15 13.03 7.30 -7.35
N GLY A 16 13.72 8.41 -7.09
CA GLY A 16 14.14 9.35 -8.13
C GLY A 16 15.13 8.73 -9.12
N ILE A 17 16.13 8.00 -8.62
CA ILE A 17 17.11 7.30 -9.46
C ILE A 17 16.42 6.21 -10.30
N ALA A 18 15.52 5.42 -9.69
CA ALA A 18 14.75 4.41 -10.41
C ALA A 18 13.92 5.01 -11.55
N GLY A 19 13.25 6.15 -11.31
CA GLY A 19 12.50 6.86 -12.34
C GLY A 19 13.37 7.40 -13.48
N ALA A 20 14.53 7.99 -13.16
CA ALA A 20 15.47 8.48 -14.16
C ALA A 20 16.01 7.36 -15.05
N LEU A 21 16.35 6.20 -14.46
CA LEU A 21 16.78 5.01 -15.19
C LEU A 21 15.65 4.43 -16.04
N PHE A 22 14.41 4.42 -15.53
CA PHE A 22 13.26 3.88 -16.26
C PHE A 22 12.96 4.65 -17.54
N VAL A 23 12.99 5.99 -17.51
CA VAL A 23 12.80 6.82 -18.70
C VAL A 23 13.93 6.61 -19.71
N HIS A 24 15.17 6.48 -19.22
CA HIS A 24 16.32 6.20 -20.09
C HIS A 24 16.22 4.81 -20.74
N PHE A 25 15.79 3.80 -19.99
CA PHE A 25 15.61 2.43 -20.48
C PHE A 25 14.55 2.35 -21.57
N LEU A 26 13.43 3.06 -21.41
CA LEU A 26 12.38 3.12 -22.44
C LEU A 26 12.75 3.99 -23.65
N GLN A 27 13.86 4.74 -23.57
CA GLN A 27 14.32 5.71 -24.57
C GLN A 27 13.25 6.73 -25.00
N LEU A 28 12.19 6.88 -24.21
CA LEU A 28 10.99 7.61 -24.57
C LEU A 28 10.35 8.22 -23.32
N ALA A 29 10.27 9.55 -23.30
CA ALA A 29 9.60 10.30 -22.25
C ALA A 29 8.19 10.68 -22.71
N SER A 30 7.25 9.73 -22.66
CA SER A 30 5.83 10.00 -22.92
C SER A 30 5.08 10.31 -21.62
N PRO A 31 4.18 11.31 -21.61
CA PRO A 31 3.28 11.56 -20.48
C PRO A 31 2.36 10.35 -20.18
N GLU A 32 2.22 9.40 -21.10
CA GLU A 32 1.45 8.18 -20.89
C GLU A 32 2.04 7.30 -19.77
N LEU A 33 3.36 7.36 -19.55
CA LEU A 33 4.05 6.61 -18.48
C LEU A 33 3.70 7.13 -17.07
N GLY A 34 3.24 8.38 -16.98
CA GLY A 34 2.89 9.07 -15.73
C GLY A 34 1.40 9.32 -15.56
N LEU A 35 0.54 8.69 -16.37
CA LEU A 35 -0.91 8.90 -16.31
C LEU A 35 -1.47 8.65 -14.91
N ILE A 36 -2.60 9.31 -14.62
CA ILE A 36 -3.37 9.16 -13.37
C ILE A 36 -3.67 7.68 -13.07
N LEU A 37 -3.81 6.85 -14.11
CA LEU A 37 -4.04 5.43 -13.98
C LEU A 37 -2.84 4.70 -13.35
N GLN A 38 -1.62 5.00 -13.78
CA GLN A 38 -0.41 4.37 -13.27
C GLN A 38 -0.08 4.83 -11.85
N THR A 39 -0.32 6.10 -11.54
CA THR A 39 -0.19 6.60 -10.16
C THR A 39 -1.30 6.06 -9.25
N GLY A 40 -2.52 5.92 -9.75
CA GLY A 40 -3.64 5.29 -9.05
C GLY A 40 -3.38 3.82 -8.72
N LEU A 41 -2.76 3.08 -9.65
CA LEU A 41 -2.24 1.72 -9.45
C LEU A 41 -1.30 1.66 -8.25
N VAL A 42 -0.26 2.50 -8.22
CA VAL A 42 0.72 2.54 -7.14
C VAL A 42 0.08 2.90 -5.80
N ILE A 43 -0.84 3.87 -5.77
CA ILE A 43 -1.59 4.23 -4.55
C ILE A 43 -2.43 3.04 -4.09
N SER A 44 -3.05 2.31 -5.02
CA SER A 44 -3.87 1.14 -4.72
C SER A 44 -3.05 0.02 -4.09
N MET A 45 -1.84 -0.25 -4.58
CA MET A 45 -0.93 -1.23 -3.98
C MET A 45 -0.67 -0.93 -2.50
N VAL A 46 -0.45 0.34 -2.16
CA VAL A 46 -0.21 0.80 -0.78
C VAL A 46 -1.47 0.71 0.07
N VAL A 47 -2.62 1.15 -0.44
CA VAL A 47 -3.91 1.14 0.28
C VAL A 47 -4.36 -0.30 0.56
N ILE A 48 -4.26 -1.17 -0.44
CA ILE A 48 -4.64 -2.58 -0.37
C ILE A 48 -3.69 -3.36 0.54
N GLY A 49 -2.40 -3.10 0.44
CA GLY A 49 -1.39 -3.68 1.32
C GLY A 49 -1.51 -3.21 2.78
N GLY A 50 -1.88 -1.95 2.98
CA GLY A 50 -2.10 -1.29 4.26
C GLY A 50 -1.01 -0.28 4.61
N MET A 51 -1.40 0.97 4.90
CA MET A 51 -0.50 2.10 5.18
C MET A 51 0.25 2.02 6.54
N GLY A 52 -0.13 1.08 7.41
CA GLY A 52 0.38 1.00 8.78
C GLY A 52 1.70 0.23 8.96
N THR A 53 2.22 -0.41 7.91
CA THR A 53 3.44 -1.24 7.98
C THR A 53 4.27 -1.10 6.71
N VAL A 54 5.57 -1.40 6.76
CA VAL A 54 6.45 -1.42 5.57
C VAL A 54 6.20 -2.66 4.71
N THR A 55 5.81 -3.77 5.33
CA THR A 55 5.54 -5.04 4.64
C THR A 55 4.18 -5.08 3.94
N GLY A 56 3.21 -4.30 4.41
CA GLY A 56 1.88 -4.17 3.80
C GLY A 56 1.95 -3.76 2.33
N PRO A 57 2.52 -2.59 1.99
CA PRO A 57 2.67 -2.12 0.61
C PRO A 57 3.44 -3.10 -0.28
N LEU A 58 4.43 -3.80 0.25
CA LEU A 58 5.20 -4.80 -0.50
C LEU A 58 4.33 -5.98 -0.92
N VAL A 59 3.54 -6.52 0.01
CA VAL A 59 2.58 -7.61 -0.28
C VAL A 59 1.47 -7.11 -1.21
N GLY A 60 0.96 -5.89 -0.98
CA GLY A 60 -0.06 -5.28 -1.83
C GLY A 60 0.41 -5.04 -3.26
N ALA A 61 1.66 -4.62 -3.45
CA ALA A 61 2.29 -4.49 -4.76
C ALA A 61 2.37 -5.84 -5.47
N LEU A 62 2.89 -6.88 -4.80
CA LEU A 62 2.98 -8.22 -5.39
C LEU A 62 1.61 -8.76 -5.83
N LEU A 63 0.61 -8.64 -4.96
CA LEU A 63 -0.75 -9.14 -5.22
C LEU A 63 -1.43 -8.39 -6.37
N MET A 64 -1.29 -7.07 -6.40
CA MET A 64 -1.86 -6.23 -7.46
C MET A 64 -1.13 -6.44 -8.79
N GLU A 65 0.20 -6.59 -8.79
CA GLU A 65 0.99 -6.82 -10.00
C GLU A 65 0.59 -8.17 -10.63
N VAL A 66 0.51 -9.23 -9.84
CA VAL A 66 0.06 -10.55 -10.31
C VAL A 66 -1.37 -10.50 -10.84
N ALA A 67 -2.26 -9.77 -10.14
CA ALA A 67 -3.64 -9.59 -10.59
C ALA A 67 -3.71 -8.78 -11.90
N ALA A 68 -2.89 -7.74 -12.04
CA ALA A 68 -2.82 -6.91 -13.24
C ALA A 68 -2.28 -7.69 -14.44
N GLU A 69 -1.25 -8.52 -14.24
CA GLU A 69 -0.68 -9.38 -15.28
C GLU A 69 -1.68 -10.46 -15.70
N ALA A 70 -2.40 -11.09 -14.76
CA ALA A 70 -3.46 -12.04 -15.09
C ALA A 70 -4.61 -11.40 -15.90
N LEU A 71 -4.91 -10.12 -15.65
CA LEU A 71 -5.92 -9.36 -16.38
C LEU A 71 -5.43 -8.84 -17.74
N ARG A 72 -4.12 -8.83 -17.97
CA ARG A 72 -3.51 -8.32 -19.20
C ARG A 72 -4.02 -9.08 -20.44
N GLU A 73 -4.34 -10.36 -20.28
CA GLU A 73 -4.91 -11.20 -21.35
C GLU A 73 -6.34 -10.80 -21.76
N VAL A 74 -7.06 -10.02 -20.94
CA VAL A 74 -8.45 -9.59 -21.20
C VAL A 74 -8.52 -8.37 -22.15
N GLY A 75 -7.38 -7.81 -22.55
CA GLY A 75 -7.29 -6.68 -23.49
C GLY A 75 -7.79 -5.37 -22.89
N VAL A 76 -8.31 -4.44 -23.72
CA VAL A 76 -8.68 -3.06 -23.33
C VAL A 76 -9.66 -2.97 -22.14
N ARG A 77 -10.43 -4.04 -21.85
CA ARG A 77 -11.34 -4.11 -20.70
C ARG A 77 -10.62 -4.21 -19.35
N HIS A 78 -9.32 -4.50 -19.30
CA HIS A 78 -8.55 -4.55 -18.05
C HIS A 78 -8.72 -3.25 -17.23
N LEU A 79 -8.86 -2.09 -17.87
CA LEU A 79 -9.05 -0.79 -17.22
C LEU A 79 -10.31 -0.72 -16.34
N LEU A 80 -11.43 -1.26 -16.83
CA LEU A 80 -12.70 -1.27 -16.10
C LEU A 80 -12.63 -2.25 -14.93
N VAL A 81 -12.04 -3.42 -15.17
CA VAL A 81 -11.89 -4.44 -14.13
C VAL A 81 -10.90 -3.98 -13.06
N PHE A 82 -9.83 -3.29 -13.46
CA PHE A 82 -8.83 -2.74 -12.55
C PHE A 82 -9.44 -1.68 -11.64
N SER A 83 -10.18 -0.73 -12.21
CA SER A 83 -10.87 0.33 -11.45
C SER A 83 -11.90 -0.25 -10.48
N ALA A 84 -12.69 -1.23 -10.93
CA ALA A 84 -13.64 -1.94 -10.08
C ALA A 84 -12.94 -2.72 -8.95
N MET A 85 -11.82 -3.38 -9.25
CA MET A 85 -11.03 -4.14 -8.28
C MET A 85 -10.47 -3.23 -7.19
N VAL A 86 -9.92 -2.07 -7.55
CA VAL A 86 -9.44 -1.07 -6.58
C VAL A 86 -10.57 -0.60 -5.66
N ILE A 87 -11.74 -0.28 -6.23
CA ILE A 87 -12.91 0.15 -5.44
C ILE A 87 -13.36 -0.97 -4.51
N LEU A 88 -13.48 -2.20 -5.02
CA LEU A 88 -13.89 -3.35 -4.24
C LEU A 88 -12.92 -3.60 -3.08
N VAL A 89 -11.62 -3.64 -3.36
CA VAL A 89 -10.62 -3.92 -2.33
C VAL A 89 -10.54 -2.76 -1.33
N GLY A 90 -10.59 -1.51 -1.78
CA GLY A 90 -10.65 -0.35 -0.89
C GLY A 90 -11.91 -0.31 -0.01
N ARG A 91 -13.06 -0.79 -0.53
CA ARG A 91 -14.33 -0.86 0.19
C ARG A 91 -14.37 -1.98 1.22
N PHE A 92 -13.89 -3.17 0.86
CA PHE A 92 -13.92 -4.37 1.70
C PHE A 92 -12.74 -4.44 2.69
N PHE A 93 -11.58 -3.85 2.36
CA PHE A 93 -10.37 -3.87 3.20
C PHE A 93 -9.94 -2.45 3.59
N ARG A 94 -10.79 -1.72 4.35
CA ARG A 94 -10.54 -0.34 4.82
C ARG A 94 -9.24 -0.14 5.60
N GLU A 95 -8.62 -1.22 6.08
CA GLU A 95 -7.36 -1.20 6.83
C GLU A 95 -6.19 -1.94 6.13
N GLY A 96 -6.41 -2.39 4.90
CA GLY A 96 -5.48 -3.21 4.13
C GLY A 96 -5.34 -4.65 4.64
N LEU A 97 -4.72 -5.50 3.83
CA LEU A 97 -4.53 -6.92 4.10
C LEU A 97 -3.73 -7.15 5.39
N MET A 98 -2.67 -6.35 5.62
CA MET A 98 -1.87 -6.43 6.85
C MET A 98 -2.60 -5.88 8.07
N GLY A 99 -3.55 -4.96 7.92
CA GLY A 99 -4.41 -4.51 9.02
C GLY A 99 -5.33 -5.62 9.53
N ALA A 100 -5.90 -6.42 8.62
CA ALA A 100 -6.70 -7.59 8.96
C ALA A 100 -5.86 -8.70 9.64
N VAL A 101 -4.67 -8.99 9.10
CA VAL A 101 -3.73 -9.97 9.69
C VAL A 101 -3.21 -9.52 11.06
N ALA A 102 -2.91 -8.23 11.23
CA ALA A 102 -2.48 -7.68 12.51
C ALA A 102 -3.58 -7.72 13.57
N ARG A 103 -4.86 -7.51 13.20
CA ARG A 103 -6.02 -7.67 14.09
C ARG A 103 -6.24 -9.11 14.50
N LEU A 104 -6.04 -10.05 13.57
CA LEU A 104 -6.19 -11.48 13.85
C LEU A 104 -5.05 -12.00 14.75
N ARG A 105 -3.83 -11.46 14.61
CA ARG A 105 -2.70 -11.79 15.50
C ARG A 105 -2.73 -11.05 16.84
N ARG A 106 -3.25 -9.82 16.88
CA ARG A 106 -3.49 -9.08 18.13
C ARG A 106 -4.88 -9.44 18.65
N GLY A 107 -4.99 -10.62 19.26
CA GLY A 107 -6.13 -10.94 20.11
C GLY A 107 -6.41 -9.82 21.12
N PRO A 108 -7.66 -9.72 21.64
CA PRO A 108 -8.19 -8.55 22.35
C PRO A 108 -7.54 -8.31 23.72
N ARG A 109 -6.26 -7.91 23.76
CA ARG A 109 -5.46 -7.81 24.99
C ARG A 109 -5.24 -6.39 25.52
N LEU A 110 -5.87 -5.35 24.97
CA LEU A 110 -5.59 -3.97 25.41
C LEU A 110 -6.76 -3.25 26.11
N VAL A 111 -7.87 -3.94 26.42
CA VAL A 111 -8.96 -3.36 27.22
C VAL A 111 -8.90 -3.79 28.70
N ALA A 112 -8.22 -4.90 29.03
CA ALA A 112 -8.23 -5.45 30.39
C ALA A 112 -7.24 -4.80 31.39
N GLN A 113 -6.32 -3.93 30.94
CA GLN A 113 -5.27 -3.38 31.82
C GLN A 113 -5.54 -1.97 32.36
N ARG A 114 -6.52 -1.23 31.82
CA ARG A 114 -6.82 0.13 32.32
C ARG A 114 -7.62 0.11 33.64
N THR A 115 -8.46 -0.89 33.85
CA THR A 115 -9.33 -0.93 35.04
C THR A 115 -8.60 -1.33 36.33
N SER A 116 -7.50 -2.10 36.26
CA SER A 116 -6.76 -2.50 37.46
C SER A 116 -5.89 -1.37 38.03
N SER A 117 -5.33 -0.49 37.18
CA SER A 117 -4.52 0.64 37.64
C SER A 117 -5.33 1.75 38.29
N ASP A 118 -6.62 1.88 37.97
CA ASP A 118 -7.50 2.85 38.61
C ASP A 118 -8.06 2.32 39.94
N ALA A 119 -8.25 1.00 40.06
CA ALA A 119 -8.66 0.37 41.31
C ALA A 119 -7.56 0.42 42.39
N GLU A 120 -6.29 0.29 42.01
CA GLU A 120 -5.14 0.35 42.93
C GLU A 120 -4.79 1.78 43.37
N ARG A 121 -5.28 2.80 42.66
CA ARG A 121 -5.12 4.23 43.03
C ARG A 121 -6.23 4.75 43.95
N LEU A 122 -7.28 3.94 44.16
CA LEU A 122 -8.45 4.30 44.98
C LEU A 122 -8.58 3.45 46.26
N ALA A 123 -7.59 2.58 46.55
CA ALA A 123 -7.46 1.81 47.79
C ALA A 123 -6.29 2.34 48.62
#